data_AF-A0A6N6PJ61-F1
#
_entry.id   AF-A0A6N6PJ61-F1
#
_cell.length_a   1.000
_cell.length_b   1.000
_cell.length_c   1.000
_cell.angle_alpha   90.00
_cell.angle_beta   90.00
_cell.angle_gamma   90.00
#
_symmetry.space_group_name_H-M   'P 1'
#
loop_
_entity.id
_entity.type
_entity.pdbx_description
1 polymer ?
#
loop_
_entity_poly.entity_id
_entity_poly.type
_entity_poly.pdbx_seq_one_letter_code
_entity_poly.pdbx_strand_id
1 'polypeptide(L)'
;MFGNLMARHVELNAPETCPECGSQLARDAGGRGEHPCKPRKESKDGSPGGGSSGQPAIWHCPNPDFPPQVLKRVALWAAPEAVDIAGCDAALVAQLLQCGLVRDAAEFYRLKLAEIVLLEGVDETKSRLLWDAIKASKQREAWRVLFGLHIPNIGAAGARALCEGVASLEDLFAMGRERLLRLEGVTEVMARSLTQWFGDPVNRKLLKRLEKGGVNLKTAL
;
A
#
# COMPACT_ATOMS: atom_id res chain seq x y z
N MET A 1 -22.19 -17.40 -24.75
CA MET A 1 -20.80 -17.23 -25.25
C MET A 1 -20.05 -16.33 -24.27
N PHE A 2 -19.56 -16.87 -23.15
CA PHE A 2 -18.73 -16.12 -22.20
C PHE A 2 -17.28 -16.37 -22.59
N GLY A 3 -16.72 -15.41 -23.33
CA GLY A 3 -15.35 -15.45 -23.80
C GLY A 3 -14.38 -15.45 -22.62
N ASN A 4 -13.71 -16.59 -22.45
CA ASN A 4 -12.36 -16.79 -21.93
C ASN A 4 -11.73 -15.54 -21.27
N LEU A 5 -12.16 -15.22 -20.05
CA LEU A 5 -11.40 -14.33 -19.18
C LEU A 5 -10.24 -15.16 -18.63
N MET A 6 -9.21 -15.37 -19.48
CA MET A 6 -7.92 -15.89 -19.05
C MET A 6 -7.29 -14.81 -18.16
N ALA A 7 -7.75 -14.75 -16.92
CA ALA A 7 -7.13 -14.01 -15.84
C ALA A 7 -5.65 -14.35 -15.88
N ARG A 8 -4.81 -13.33 -16.12
CA ARG A 8 -3.37 -13.49 -16.01
C ARG A 8 -3.09 -13.80 -14.55
N HIS A 9 -2.88 -15.07 -14.23
CA HIS A 9 -2.52 -15.49 -12.88
C HIS A 9 -1.26 -14.76 -12.45
N VAL A 10 -1.40 -13.84 -11.49
CA VAL A 10 -0.26 -13.25 -10.81
C VAL A 10 0.13 -14.20 -9.70
N GLU A 11 1.29 -14.85 -9.83
CA GLU A 11 1.84 -15.61 -8.73
C GLU A 11 2.18 -14.66 -7.57
N LEU A 12 1.48 -14.82 -6.46
CA LEU A 12 1.71 -14.03 -5.23
C LEU A 12 2.90 -14.52 -4.41
N ASN A 13 3.62 -15.52 -4.92
CA ASN A 13 4.76 -16.08 -4.23
C ASN A 13 5.91 -15.06 -4.21
N ALA A 14 6.54 -14.91 -3.04
CA ALA A 14 7.90 -14.40 -3.01
C ALA A 14 8.77 -15.27 -3.91
N PRO A 15 9.72 -14.72 -4.72
CA PRO A 15 10.65 -15.55 -5.43
C PRO A 15 11.38 -16.42 -4.41
N GLU A 16 11.68 -17.65 -4.78
CA GLU A 16 12.45 -18.54 -3.91
C GLU A 16 13.83 -17.97 -3.60
N THR A 17 14.31 -17.02 -4.42
CA THR A 17 15.61 -16.37 -4.31
C THR A 17 15.52 -14.85 -4.36
N CYS A 18 16.41 -14.18 -3.63
CA CYS A 18 16.57 -12.73 -3.65
C CYS A 18 17.08 -12.28 -5.03
N PRO A 19 16.44 -11.30 -5.70
CA PRO A 19 16.87 -10.84 -7.03
C PRO A 19 18.18 -10.03 -7.02
N GLU A 20 18.62 -9.53 -5.85
CA GLU A 20 19.86 -8.76 -5.69
C GLU A 20 21.09 -9.67 -5.52
N CYS A 21 20.97 -10.73 -4.71
CA CYS A 21 22.12 -11.58 -4.34
C CYS A 21 21.91 -13.08 -4.59
N GLY A 22 20.77 -13.49 -5.14
CA GLY A 22 20.48 -14.87 -5.56
C GLY A 22 20.25 -15.87 -4.43
N SER A 23 20.29 -15.42 -3.18
CA SER A 23 20.22 -16.29 -2.01
C SER A 23 18.76 -16.68 -1.69
N GLN A 24 18.52 -17.84 -1.08
CA GLN A 24 17.17 -18.38 -0.83
C GLN A 24 16.37 -17.61 0.23
N LEU A 25 15.20 -17.09 -0.14
CA LEU A 25 14.26 -16.46 0.78
C LEU A 25 13.54 -17.56 1.58
N ALA A 26 13.97 -17.81 2.81
CA ALA A 26 13.29 -18.75 3.70
C ALA A 26 11.87 -18.26 4.02
N ARG A 27 10.86 -19.10 3.77
CA ARG A 27 9.46 -18.87 4.19
C ARG A 27 9.36 -19.11 5.69
N ASP A 28 9.51 -18.06 6.49
CA ASP A 28 9.22 -18.16 7.92
C ASP A 28 7.81 -17.64 8.24
N ALA A 29 6.96 -18.59 8.60
CA ALA A 29 5.79 -18.34 9.43
C ALA A 29 6.26 -17.66 10.72
N GLY A 30 5.92 -16.38 10.89
CA GLY A 30 6.00 -15.72 12.19
C GLY A 30 7.39 -15.69 12.84
N GLY A 31 8.34 -15.01 12.21
CA GLY A 31 9.49 -14.43 12.92
C GLY A 31 10.78 -15.25 12.92
N ARG A 32 11.86 -14.50 12.66
CA ARG A 32 13.29 -14.82 12.85
C ARG A 32 13.81 -16.03 12.09
N GLY A 33 14.15 -15.79 10.84
CA GLY A 33 15.18 -16.51 10.10
C GLY A 33 16.01 -15.52 9.27
N GLU A 34 17.31 -15.76 9.20
CA GLU A 34 18.29 -14.87 8.59
C GLU A 34 18.24 -14.91 7.05
N HIS A 35 18.47 -13.76 6.40
CA HIS A 35 18.97 -13.77 5.04
C HIS A 35 20.14 -12.80 4.79
N PRO A 36 21.30 -13.26 4.27
CA PRO A 36 22.58 -12.60 4.46
C PRO A 36 23.07 -11.89 3.18
N CYS A 37 22.55 -10.70 2.85
CA CYS A 37 23.39 -9.74 2.13
C CYS A 37 24.23 -8.98 3.19
N LYS A 38 25.29 -9.63 3.67
CA LYS A 38 26.10 -9.14 4.81
C LYS A 38 26.64 -7.71 4.58
N PRO A 39 26.87 -6.97 5.68
CA PRO A 39 27.35 -5.59 5.70
C PRO A 39 28.71 -5.44 5.01
N ARG A 40 28.99 -4.23 4.51
CA ARG A 40 30.30 -3.80 3.99
C ARG A 40 31.41 -4.32 4.90
N LYS A 41 32.34 -5.08 4.30
CA LYS A 41 33.52 -5.71 4.90
C LYS A 41 34.08 -4.91 6.09
N GLU A 42 34.30 -5.57 7.22
CA GLU A 42 35.26 -5.10 8.22
C GLU A 42 36.59 -4.87 7.50
N SER A 43 37.03 -3.60 7.45
CA SER A 43 38.42 -3.30 7.13
C SER A 43 39.30 -4.01 8.16
N LYS A 44 40.38 -4.64 7.71
CA LYS A 44 41.37 -5.33 8.55
C LYS A 44 42.02 -4.46 9.63
N ASP A 45 41.73 -3.16 9.65
CA ASP A 45 42.22 -2.23 10.66
C ASP A 45 41.08 -1.97 11.64
N GLY A 46 41.15 -2.63 12.80
CA GLY A 46 40.15 -2.61 13.87
C GLY A 46 39.95 -1.24 14.50
N SER A 47 39.32 -0.32 13.78
CA SER A 47 38.81 0.95 14.31
C SER A 47 37.29 0.98 14.16
N PRO A 48 36.52 1.03 15.25
CA PRO A 48 35.07 1.17 15.17
C PRO A 48 34.72 2.59 14.72
N GLY A 49 34.45 2.77 13.43
CA GLY A 49 33.79 3.96 12.89
C GLY A 49 32.36 4.05 13.40
N GLY A 50 32.03 5.16 14.07
CA GLY A 50 30.82 5.34 14.86
C GLY A 50 29.52 5.67 14.10
N GLY A 51 28.42 5.59 14.86
CA GLY A 51 27.06 6.07 14.54
C GLY A 51 26.21 5.04 13.77
N SER A 52 24.97 4.71 14.13
CA SER A 52 23.97 5.34 15.00
C SER A 52 23.01 4.28 15.56
N SER A 53 22.45 4.53 16.75
CA SER A 53 21.30 3.89 17.42
C SER A 53 20.90 2.47 16.98
N GLY A 54 21.01 1.51 17.90
CA GLY A 54 20.59 0.11 17.76
C GLY A 54 19.08 -0.10 17.60
N GLN A 55 18.52 0.38 16.48
CA GLN A 55 17.27 -0.14 15.95
C GLN A 55 17.59 -1.32 15.03
N PRO A 56 16.92 -2.47 15.18
CA PRO A 56 17.12 -3.60 14.28
C PRO A 56 16.76 -3.17 12.85
N ALA A 57 17.68 -3.39 11.91
CA ALA A 57 17.45 -3.11 10.50
C ALA A 57 16.29 -4.00 9.99
N ILE A 58 15.19 -3.36 9.54
CA ILE A 58 14.03 -4.04 8.96
C ILE A 58 14.24 -4.14 7.45
N TRP A 59 14.46 -5.36 6.97
CA TRP A 59 14.66 -5.65 5.55
C TRP A 59 13.33 -5.66 4.81
N HIS A 60 13.29 -5.01 3.66
CA HIS A 60 12.16 -5.00 2.76
C HIS A 60 12.67 -5.04 1.32
N CYS A 61 11.90 -5.69 0.44
CA CYS A 61 12.19 -5.64 -0.98
C CYS A 61 11.95 -4.21 -1.49
N PRO A 62 12.85 -3.61 -2.28
CA PRO A 62 12.65 -2.25 -2.79
C PRO A 62 11.70 -2.21 -4.01
N ASN A 63 11.41 -3.36 -4.64
CA ASN A 63 10.55 -3.42 -5.82
C ASN A 63 9.08 -3.15 -5.44
N PRO A 64 8.47 -2.04 -5.90
CA PRO A 64 7.08 -1.74 -5.59
C PRO A 64 6.11 -2.75 -6.22
N ASP A 65 6.48 -3.45 -7.28
CA ASP A 65 5.64 -4.44 -7.95
C ASP A 65 5.79 -5.85 -7.36
N PHE A 66 6.56 -5.99 -6.27
CA PHE A 66 6.75 -7.27 -5.61
C PHE A 66 5.40 -7.80 -5.06
N PRO A 67 4.91 -8.98 -5.49
CA PRO A 67 3.54 -9.40 -5.22
C PRO A 67 3.12 -9.39 -3.73
N PRO A 68 3.95 -9.82 -2.76
CA PRO A 68 3.63 -9.70 -1.35
C PRO A 68 3.49 -8.24 -0.85
N GLN A 69 4.24 -7.30 -1.43
CA GLN A 69 4.06 -5.88 -1.13
C GLN A 69 2.79 -5.31 -1.75
N VAL A 70 2.48 -5.72 -2.98
CA VAL A 70 1.21 -5.35 -3.63
C VAL A 70 0.05 -5.85 -2.77
N LEU A 71 0.06 -7.13 -2.38
CA LEU A 71 -0.91 -7.73 -1.47
C LEU A 71 -1.05 -6.92 -0.18
N LYS A 72 0.07 -6.60 0.48
CA LYS A 72 0.05 -5.81 1.73
C LYS A 72 -0.59 -4.43 1.54
N ARG A 73 -0.24 -3.71 0.47
CA ARG A 73 -0.80 -2.37 0.19
C ARG A 73 -2.29 -2.42 -0.13
N VAL A 74 -2.69 -3.36 -0.99
CA VAL A 74 -4.09 -3.53 -1.41
C VAL A 74 -4.95 -4.02 -0.24
N ALA A 75 -4.42 -4.92 0.59
CA ALA A 75 -5.10 -5.37 1.81
C ALA A 75 -5.23 -4.24 2.84
N LEU A 76 -4.18 -3.43 3.05
CA LEU A 76 -4.29 -2.25 3.92
C LEU A 76 -5.34 -1.28 3.39
N TRP A 77 -5.42 -1.04 2.08
CA TRP A 77 -6.44 -0.18 1.51
C TRP A 77 -7.85 -0.62 1.92
N ALA A 78 -8.15 -1.90 1.76
CA ALA A 78 -9.45 -2.47 2.10
C ALA A 78 -9.74 -2.56 3.61
N ALA A 79 -8.71 -2.47 4.46
CA ALA A 79 -8.83 -2.71 5.89
C ALA A 79 -9.75 -1.71 6.62
N PRO A 80 -10.36 -2.09 7.76
CA PRO A 80 -11.23 -1.22 8.56
C PRO A 80 -10.58 0.09 9.03
N GLU A 81 -9.26 0.09 9.21
CA GLU A 81 -8.48 1.26 9.63
C GLU A 81 -8.25 2.25 8.48
N ALA A 82 -8.35 1.80 7.24
CA ALA A 82 -8.27 2.61 6.03
C ALA A 82 -9.68 2.87 5.48
N VAL A 83 -9.99 2.46 4.24
CA VAL A 83 -11.26 2.81 3.59
C VAL A 83 -12.41 1.83 3.90
N ASP A 84 -12.14 0.77 4.66
CA ASP A 84 -13.13 -0.16 5.21
C ASP A 84 -14.06 -0.75 4.13
N ILE A 85 -13.47 -1.60 3.27
CA ILE A 85 -14.19 -2.41 2.29
C ILE A 85 -14.57 -3.72 2.98
N ALA A 86 -15.71 -3.70 3.67
CA ALA A 86 -16.23 -4.85 4.41
C ALA A 86 -16.30 -6.12 3.54
N GLY A 87 -15.86 -7.24 4.10
CA GLY A 87 -15.81 -8.54 3.42
C GLY A 87 -14.60 -8.74 2.51
N CYS A 88 -13.72 -7.75 2.36
CA CYS A 88 -12.47 -7.86 1.60
C CYS A 88 -11.28 -8.15 2.52
N ASP A 89 -11.18 -9.40 2.96
CA ASP A 89 -10.04 -9.86 3.77
C ASP A 89 -8.79 -10.13 2.91
N ALA A 90 -7.67 -10.44 3.56
CA ALA A 90 -6.41 -10.71 2.88
C ALA A 90 -6.49 -11.89 1.88
N ALA A 91 -7.35 -12.88 2.13
CA ALA A 91 -7.54 -14.02 1.24
C ALA A 91 -8.28 -13.60 -0.03
N LEU A 92 -9.35 -12.81 0.11
CA LEU A 92 -10.08 -12.28 -1.03
C LEU A 92 -9.24 -11.30 -1.85
N VAL A 93 -8.43 -10.47 -1.19
CA VAL A 93 -7.47 -9.59 -1.90
C VAL A 93 -6.45 -10.41 -2.68
N ALA A 94 -5.91 -11.49 -2.09
CA ALA A 94 -5.01 -12.38 -2.79
C ALA A 94 -5.68 -13.00 -4.03
N GLN A 95 -6.92 -13.44 -3.91
CA GLN A 95 -7.68 -13.95 -5.03
C GLN A 95 -7.92 -12.90 -6.13
N LEU A 96 -8.32 -11.67 -5.75
CA LEU A 96 -8.49 -10.55 -6.69
C LEU A 96 -7.19 -10.23 -7.46
N LEU A 97 -6.04 -10.30 -6.78
CA LEU A 97 -4.72 -10.12 -7.39
C LEU A 97 -4.38 -11.27 -8.34
N GLN A 98 -4.60 -12.52 -7.92
CA GLN A 98 -4.39 -13.71 -8.75
C GLN A 98 -5.26 -13.67 -10.00
N CYS A 99 -6.52 -13.25 -9.89
CA CYS A 99 -7.40 -13.10 -11.04
C CYS A 99 -7.06 -11.87 -11.91
N GLY A 100 -6.08 -11.04 -11.51
CA GLY A 100 -5.71 -9.82 -12.21
C GLY A 100 -6.79 -8.74 -12.20
N LEU A 101 -7.80 -8.87 -11.34
CA LEU A 101 -8.93 -7.94 -11.22
C LEU A 101 -8.54 -6.67 -10.44
N VAL A 102 -7.63 -6.81 -9.48
CA VAL A 102 -7.07 -5.68 -8.72
C VAL A 102 -5.55 -5.76 -8.77
N ARG A 103 -4.89 -4.60 -8.89
CA ARG A 103 -3.43 -4.46 -8.80
C ARG A 103 -2.99 -3.31 -7.91
N ASP A 104 -3.89 -2.37 -7.67
CA ASP A 104 -3.71 -1.21 -6.80
C ASP A 104 -5.07 -0.76 -6.26
N ALA A 105 -5.04 0.21 -5.35
CA ALA A 105 -6.23 0.76 -4.71
C ALA A 105 -7.30 1.27 -5.70
N ALA A 106 -6.90 1.80 -6.86
CA ALA A 106 -7.86 2.39 -7.79
C ALA A 106 -8.65 1.36 -8.60
N GLU A 107 -8.12 0.14 -8.77
CA GLU A 107 -8.83 -0.92 -9.51
C GLU A 107 -10.08 -1.42 -8.78
N PHE A 108 -10.16 -1.30 -7.44
CA PHE A 108 -11.40 -1.60 -6.70
C PHE A 108 -12.61 -0.85 -7.27
N TYR A 109 -12.40 0.40 -7.69
CA TYR A 109 -13.47 1.27 -8.20
C TYR A 109 -13.81 1.03 -9.67
N ARG A 110 -13.11 0.09 -10.33
CA ARG A 110 -13.36 -0.35 -11.70
C ARG A 110 -13.97 -1.75 -11.78
N LEU A 111 -13.92 -2.50 -10.68
CA LEU A 111 -14.56 -3.81 -10.57
C LEU A 111 -16.04 -3.71 -10.95
N LYS A 112 -16.56 -4.81 -11.48
CA LYS A 112 -17.99 -4.99 -11.74
C LYS A 112 -18.52 -6.10 -10.84
N LEU A 113 -19.78 -5.96 -10.41
CA LEU A 113 -20.45 -7.01 -9.65
C LEU A 113 -20.39 -8.39 -10.34
N ALA A 114 -20.51 -8.41 -11.67
CA ALA A 114 -20.40 -9.65 -12.46
C ALA A 114 -19.02 -10.33 -12.36
N GLU A 115 -17.95 -9.59 -12.10
CA GLU A 115 -16.60 -10.15 -11.91
C GLU A 115 -16.44 -10.68 -10.47
N ILE A 116 -17.05 -10.01 -9.49
CA ILE A 116 -17.03 -10.43 -8.07
C ILE A 116 -17.76 -11.76 -7.87
N VAL A 117 -18.91 -11.93 -8.53
CA VAL A 117 -19.73 -13.16 -8.44
C VAL A 117 -19.01 -14.40 -8.98
N LEU A 118 -17.97 -14.22 -9.81
CA LEU A 118 -17.17 -15.32 -10.36
C LEU A 118 -16.05 -15.75 -9.42
N LEU A 119 -15.85 -15.09 -8.28
CA LEU A 119 -14.83 -15.45 -7.30
C LEU A 119 -15.26 -16.72 -6.55
N GLU A 120 -14.36 -17.69 -6.50
CA GLU A 120 -14.50 -18.90 -5.69
C GLU A 120 -14.76 -18.55 -4.22
N GLY A 121 -15.74 -19.22 -3.60
CA GLY A 121 -16.08 -19.02 -2.18
C GLY A 121 -16.90 -17.74 -1.87
N VAL A 122 -17.25 -16.95 -2.89
CA VAL A 122 -18.06 -15.74 -2.77
C VAL A 122 -19.47 -16.02 -3.30
N ASP A 123 -20.44 -16.08 -2.39
CA ASP A 123 -21.86 -16.19 -2.76
C ASP A 123 -22.44 -14.84 -3.21
N GLU A 124 -23.69 -14.83 -3.69
CA GLU A 124 -24.36 -13.60 -4.14
C GLU A 124 -24.49 -12.54 -3.03
N THR A 125 -24.69 -12.98 -1.79
CA THR A 125 -24.85 -12.07 -0.64
C THR A 125 -23.54 -11.37 -0.32
N LYS A 126 -22.44 -12.12 -0.25
CA LYS A 126 -21.08 -11.59 -0.08
C LYS A 126 -20.66 -10.70 -1.25
N SER A 127 -21.03 -11.07 -2.47
CA SER A 127 -20.75 -10.27 -3.68
C SER A 127 -21.41 -8.89 -3.58
N ARG A 128 -22.68 -8.83 -3.15
CA ARG A 128 -23.40 -7.57 -2.93
C ARG A 128 -22.81 -6.77 -1.77
N LEU A 129 -22.50 -7.43 -0.66
CA LEU A 129 -21.86 -6.78 0.49
C LEU A 129 -20.55 -6.09 0.09
N LEU A 130 -19.68 -6.81 -0.63
CA LEU A 130 -18.41 -6.27 -1.11
C LEU A 130 -18.64 -5.09 -2.07
N TRP A 131 -19.58 -5.24 -3.01
CA TRP A 131 -19.93 -4.20 -3.98
C TRP A 131 -20.42 -2.91 -3.32
N ASP A 132 -21.32 -3.02 -2.34
CA ASP A 132 -21.85 -1.89 -1.60
C ASP A 132 -20.77 -1.26 -0.71
N ALA A 133 -19.90 -2.07 -0.11
CA ALA A 133 -18.75 -1.59 0.65
C ALA A 133 -17.75 -0.82 -0.22
N ILE A 134 -17.46 -1.27 -1.45
CA ILE A 134 -16.61 -0.54 -2.40
C ILE A 134 -17.23 0.84 -2.70
N LYS A 135 -18.55 0.91 -2.91
CA LYS A 135 -19.23 2.19 -3.15
C LYS A 135 -19.18 3.11 -1.94
N ALA A 136 -19.46 2.58 -0.75
CA ALA A 136 -19.43 3.33 0.50
C ALA A 136 -18.01 3.84 0.83
N SER A 137 -16.97 3.06 0.51
CA SER A 137 -15.57 3.41 0.78
C SER A 137 -15.12 4.71 0.09
N LYS A 138 -15.82 5.12 -0.97
CA LYS A 138 -15.59 6.40 -1.67
C LYS A 138 -15.82 7.63 -0.80
N GLN A 139 -16.65 7.53 0.24
CA GLN A 139 -17.03 8.65 1.10
C GLN A 139 -16.23 8.72 2.41
N ARG A 140 -15.20 7.88 2.54
CA ARG A 140 -14.36 7.87 3.76
C ARG A 140 -13.56 9.17 3.87
N GLU A 141 -13.18 9.48 5.09
CA GLU A 141 -12.40 10.67 5.43
C GLU A 141 -11.03 10.64 4.71
N ALA A 142 -10.55 11.80 4.25
CA ALA A 142 -9.29 11.88 3.52
C ALA A 142 -8.08 11.30 4.28
N TRP A 143 -8.07 11.38 5.62
CA TRP A 143 -6.97 10.80 6.41
C TRP A 143 -6.91 9.27 6.29
N ARG A 144 -8.07 8.60 6.12
CA ARG A 144 -8.15 7.15 5.87
C ARG A 144 -7.64 6.79 4.49
N VAL A 145 -7.97 7.61 3.50
CA VAL A 145 -7.44 7.48 2.15
C VAL A 145 -5.92 7.62 2.16
N LEU A 146 -5.39 8.67 2.80
CA LEU A 146 -3.96 8.91 2.92
C LEU A 146 -3.24 7.77 3.63
N PHE A 147 -3.82 7.25 4.71
CA PHE A 147 -3.29 6.08 5.41
C PHE A 147 -3.30 4.81 4.53
N GLY A 148 -4.39 4.58 3.79
CA GLY A 148 -4.54 3.45 2.87
C GLY A 148 -3.54 3.45 1.72
N LEU A 149 -2.99 4.60 1.31
CA LEU A 149 -1.94 4.68 0.28
C LEU A 149 -0.63 4.00 0.69
N HIS A 150 -0.46 3.67 1.97
CA HIS A 150 0.72 2.99 2.52
C HIS A 150 2.03 3.75 2.26
N ILE A 151 2.02 5.07 2.48
CA ILE A 151 3.21 5.90 2.34
C ILE A 151 4.18 5.60 3.49
N PRO A 152 5.48 5.34 3.23
CA PRO A 152 6.44 5.02 4.27
C PRO A 152 6.49 6.09 5.37
N ASN A 153 6.62 5.67 6.63
CA ASN A 153 6.68 6.55 7.81
C ASN A 153 5.41 7.39 8.08
N ILE A 154 4.29 7.12 7.41
CA ILE A 154 3.01 7.77 7.66
C ILE A 154 2.03 6.72 8.18
N GLY A 155 1.88 6.65 9.50
CA GLY A 155 0.85 5.86 10.16
C GLY A 155 -0.48 6.61 10.24
N ALA A 156 -1.52 5.98 10.79
CA ALA A 156 -2.86 6.58 10.90
C ALA A 156 -2.87 7.93 11.65
N ALA A 157 -2.10 8.03 12.74
CA ALA A 157 -1.96 9.30 13.49
C ALA A 157 -1.28 10.39 12.64
N GLY A 158 -0.22 10.02 11.91
CA GLY A 158 0.46 10.96 11.01
C GLY A 158 -0.41 11.37 9.82
N ALA A 159 -1.23 10.46 9.28
CA ALA A 159 -2.18 10.77 8.22
C ALA A 159 -3.26 11.75 8.68
N ARG A 160 -3.74 11.63 9.92
CA ARG A 160 -4.67 12.60 10.54
C ARG A 160 -4.02 13.96 10.67
N ALA A 161 -2.84 14.04 11.30
CA ALA A 161 -2.09 15.27 11.46
C ALA A 161 -1.79 15.98 10.13
N LEU A 162 -1.46 15.23 9.07
CA LEU A 162 -1.25 15.79 7.74
C LEU A 162 -2.54 16.32 7.09
N CYS A 163 -3.69 15.74 7.40
CA CYS A 163 -4.98 16.21 6.90
C CYS A 163 -5.55 17.38 7.72
N GLU A 164 -5.05 17.58 8.95
CA GLU A 164 -5.40 18.73 9.76
C GLU A 164 -4.79 20.00 9.16
N GLY A 165 -5.64 20.97 8.82
CA GLY A 165 -5.20 22.28 8.30
C GLY A 165 -4.93 22.34 6.79
N VAL A 166 -5.21 21.28 6.04
CA VAL A 166 -5.24 21.31 4.55
C VAL A 166 -6.67 21.10 4.07
N ALA A 167 -7.03 21.54 2.86
CA ALA A 167 -8.40 21.41 2.33
C ALA A 167 -8.63 20.11 1.53
N SER A 168 -7.57 19.54 0.96
CA SER A 168 -7.62 18.27 0.25
C SER A 168 -6.26 17.58 0.21
N LEU A 169 -6.25 16.31 -0.18
CA LEU A 169 -5.01 15.55 -0.41
C LEU A 169 -4.23 16.12 -1.60
N GLU A 170 -4.89 16.65 -2.63
CA GLU A 170 -4.20 17.33 -3.74
C GLU A 170 -3.41 18.53 -3.24
N ASP A 171 -4.01 19.36 -2.38
CA ASP A 171 -3.31 20.49 -1.76
C ASP A 171 -2.13 20.02 -0.92
N LEU A 172 -2.34 18.98 -0.11
CA LEU A 172 -1.30 18.37 0.72
C LEU A 172 -0.10 17.91 -0.13
N PHE A 173 -0.34 17.25 -1.25
CA PHE A 173 0.73 16.78 -2.13
C PHE A 173 1.38 17.88 -2.96
N ALA A 174 0.69 18.98 -3.21
CA ALA A 174 1.23 20.17 -3.87
C ALA A 174 2.07 21.04 -2.91
N MET A 175 1.93 20.87 -1.60
CA MET A 175 2.74 21.58 -0.61
C MET A 175 4.21 21.14 -0.68
N GLY A 176 5.11 22.12 -0.75
CA GLY A 176 6.54 21.87 -0.56
C GLY A 176 6.88 21.47 0.88
N ARG A 177 8.02 20.81 1.05
CA ARG A 177 8.54 20.33 2.34
C ARG A 177 8.48 21.38 3.46
N GLU A 178 8.86 22.62 3.19
CA GLU A 178 8.85 23.70 4.19
C GLU A 178 7.46 24.02 4.73
N ARG A 179 6.41 23.88 3.92
CA ARG A 179 5.03 24.11 4.35
C ARG A 179 4.50 22.92 5.14
N LEU A 180 4.85 21.70 4.73
CA LEU A 180 4.50 20.48 5.46
C LEU A 180 5.04 20.49 6.88
N LEU A 181 6.28 20.96 7.08
CA LEU A 181 6.92 21.08 8.40
C LEU A 181 6.26 22.09 9.34
N ARG A 182 5.38 22.96 8.83
CA ARG A 182 4.63 23.92 9.66
C ARG A 182 3.33 23.33 10.20
N LEU A 183 2.90 22.18 9.68
CA LEU A 183 1.73 21.47 10.19
C LEU A 183 2.06 20.84 11.54
N GLU A 184 1.12 20.93 12.47
CA GLU A 184 1.27 20.35 13.80
C GLU A 184 1.36 18.82 13.70
N GLY A 185 2.27 18.22 14.47
CA GLY A 185 2.47 16.76 14.47
C GLY A 185 3.20 16.19 13.23
N VAL A 186 3.59 17.03 12.27
CA VAL A 186 4.35 16.59 11.09
C VAL A 186 5.85 16.64 11.34
N THR A 187 6.52 15.50 11.12
CA THR A 187 7.98 15.38 11.27
C THR A 187 8.70 15.52 9.93
N GLU A 188 10.00 15.83 9.97
CA GLU A 188 10.87 15.86 8.78
C GLU A 188 10.85 14.54 8.01
N VAL A 189 10.79 13.40 8.71
CA VAL A 189 10.71 12.09 8.07
C VAL A 189 9.39 11.92 7.30
N MET A 190 8.27 12.36 7.87
CA MET A 190 6.96 12.33 7.20
C MET A 190 6.92 13.24 5.98
N ALA A 191 7.39 14.49 6.12
CA ALA A 191 7.41 15.45 5.02
C ALA A 191 8.28 14.96 3.85
N ARG A 192 9.44 14.37 4.15
CA ARG A 192 10.31 13.74 3.13
C ARG A 192 9.63 12.55 2.47
N SER A 193 9.05 11.64 3.24
CA SER A 193 8.33 10.47 2.71
C SER A 193 7.19 10.87 1.76
N LEU A 194 6.38 11.86 2.16
CA LEU A 194 5.27 12.34 1.36
C LEU A 194 5.75 12.95 0.03
N THR A 195 6.76 13.82 0.11
CA THR A 195 7.33 14.49 -1.07
C THR A 195 7.95 13.49 -2.04
N GLN A 196 8.69 12.50 -1.51
CA GLN A 196 9.31 11.45 -2.32
C GLN A 196 8.25 10.56 -2.98
N TRP A 197 7.23 10.14 -2.23
CA TRP A 197 6.14 9.33 -2.75
C TRP A 197 5.40 10.04 -3.88
N PHE A 198 5.07 11.32 -3.70
CA PHE A 198 4.40 12.12 -4.74
C PHE A 198 5.32 12.47 -5.93
N GLY A 199 6.63 12.46 -5.72
CA GLY A 199 7.63 12.62 -6.77
C GLY A 199 7.60 11.50 -7.83
N ASP A 200 7.05 10.34 -7.51
CA ASP A 200 6.88 9.22 -8.44
C ASP A 200 5.67 9.44 -9.39
N PRO A 201 5.87 9.42 -10.74
CA PRO A 201 4.79 9.51 -11.70
C PRO A 201 3.70 8.43 -11.56
N VAL A 202 4.03 7.24 -11.08
CA VAL A 202 3.08 6.13 -10.86
C VAL A 202 2.08 6.51 -9.76
N ASN A 203 2.58 7.06 -8.65
CA ASN A 203 1.77 7.50 -7.52
C ASN A 203 0.87 8.68 -7.89
N ARG A 204 1.37 9.65 -8.68
CA ARG A 204 0.54 10.74 -9.21
C ARG A 204 -0.59 10.22 -10.11
N LYS A 205 -0.32 9.21 -10.94
CA LYS A 205 -1.34 8.56 -11.77
C LYS A 205 -2.35 7.79 -10.92
N LEU A 206 -1.92 7.16 -9.82
CA LEU A 206 -2.79 6.47 -8.88
C LEU A 206 -3.80 7.45 -8.27
N LEU A 207 -3.34 8.60 -7.74
CA LEU A 207 -4.23 9.63 -7.18
C LEU A 207 -5.30 10.08 -8.18
N LYS A 208 -4.90 10.38 -9.42
CA LYS A 208 -5.85 10.75 -10.49
C LYS A 208 -6.87 9.64 -10.81
N ARG A 209 -6.48 8.37 -10.68
CA ARG A 209 -7.39 7.24 -10.89
C ARG A 209 -8.35 7.07 -9.73
N LEU A 210 -7.91 7.31 -8.49
CA LEU A 210 -8.76 7.33 -7.31
C LEU A 210 -9.79 8.46 -7.38
N GLU A 211 -9.35 9.66 -7.74
CA GLU A 211 -10.22 10.82 -7.97
C GLU A 211 -11.30 10.50 -9.03
N LYS A 212 -10.89 9.96 -10.19
CA LYS A 212 -11.83 9.50 -11.24
C LYS A 212 -12.76 8.37 -10.77
N GLY A 213 -12.30 7.55 -9.84
CA GLY A 213 -13.11 6.52 -9.17
C GLY A 213 -14.17 7.11 -8.22
N GLY A 214 -14.10 8.41 -7.94
CA GLY A 214 -15.01 9.13 -7.04
C GLY A 214 -14.61 9.02 -5.58
N VAL A 215 -13.36 8.65 -5.28
CA VAL A 215 -12.84 8.62 -3.90
C VAL A 215 -12.76 10.04 -3.35
N ASN A 216 -13.20 10.23 -2.11
CA ASN A 216 -13.12 11.49 -1.42
C ASN A 216 -11.66 11.83 -1.09
N LEU A 217 -11.18 12.92 -1.68
CA LEU A 217 -9.84 13.48 -1.42
C LEU A 217 -9.91 14.77 -0.60
N LYS A 218 -11.11 15.23 -0.22
CA LYS A 218 -11.32 16.43 0.59
C LYS A 218 -11.24 16.10 2.08
N THR A 219 -10.57 16.97 2.83
CA THR A 219 -10.39 16.83 4.29
C THR A 219 -11.57 17.40 5.08
N ALA A 220 -12.23 18.43 4.55
CA ALA A 220 -13.50 18.91 5.05
C ALA A 220 -14.63 18.05 4.44
N LEU A 221 -15.31 17.28 5.30
CA LEU A 221 -16.58 16.62 5.00
C LEU A 221 -17.71 17.39 5.66
#